data_AF-A0A679JJL8-F1
#
_entry.id   AF-A0A679JJL8-F1
#
_cell.length_a   1.000
_cell.length_b   1.000
_cell.length_c   1.000
_cell.angle_alpha   90.00
_cell.angle_beta   90.00
_cell.angle_gamma   90.00
#
_symmetry.space_group_name_H-M   'P 1'
#
loop_
_entity.id
_entity.type
_entity.pdbx_description
1 polymer ?
#
loop_
_entity_poly.entity_id
_entity_poly.type
_entity_poly.pdbx_seq_one_letter_code
_entity_poly.pdbx_strand_id
1 'polypeptide(L)'
;MLFGLGIAGAGLFALPVLAGSATDALASLLGVRRGLDHAPAQAPVFYGILAAAMLTGLAIGLSGINPMKALVYAAVNNALASVPIMFGAMLTALNPLVITRRLKIVGWAATGVMAVAVAATLANF
;
A
#
# COMPACT_ATOMS: atom_id res chain seq x y z
N MET A 1 27.45 10.66 -4.57
CA MET A 1 26.52 10.97 -3.45
C MET A 1 25.10 11.28 -3.90
N LEU A 2 24.88 11.87 -5.09
CA LEU A 2 23.55 12.17 -5.62
C LEU A 2 22.58 10.96 -5.62
N PHE A 3 23.07 9.77 -5.98
CA PHE A 3 22.30 8.52 -5.94
C PHE A 3 21.82 8.14 -4.53
N GLY A 4 22.72 8.22 -3.53
CA GLY A 4 22.37 7.93 -2.13
C GLY A 4 21.36 8.93 -1.57
N LEU A 5 21.48 10.21 -1.95
CA LEU A 5 20.50 11.26 -1.62
C LEU A 5 19.12 10.97 -2.23
N GLY A 6 19.08 10.49 -3.48
CA GLY A 6 17.84 10.08 -4.14
C GLY A 6 17.15 8.89 -3.47
N ILE A 7 17.91 7.86 -3.10
CA ILE A 7 17.39 6.68 -2.38
C ILE A 7 16.87 7.08 -0.99
N ALA A 8 17.62 7.90 -0.25
CA ALA A 8 17.21 8.39 1.06
C ALA A 8 15.94 9.26 0.96
N GLY A 9 15.86 10.14 -0.03
CA GLY A 9 14.69 10.98 -0.28
C GLY A 9 13.43 10.16 -0.60
N ALA A 10 13.55 9.16 -1.49
CA ALA A 10 12.44 8.27 -1.82
C ALA A 10 11.91 7.52 -0.58
N GLY A 11 12.81 7.00 0.28
CA GLY A 11 12.42 6.33 1.51
C GLY A 11 11.75 7.26 2.53
N LEU A 12 12.28 8.47 2.70
CA LEU A 12 11.76 9.45 3.67
C LEU A 12 10.33 9.90 3.33
N PHE A 13 10.00 10.08 2.05
CA PHE A 13 8.64 10.43 1.63
C PHE A 13 7.69 9.24 1.53
N ALA A 14 8.20 8.04 1.22
CA ALA A 14 7.37 6.84 1.11
C ALA A 14 6.75 6.42 2.45
N LEU A 15 7.52 6.46 3.54
CA LEU A 15 7.06 6.02 4.86
C LEU A 15 5.84 6.83 5.37
N PRO A 16 5.85 8.18 5.37
CA PRO A 16 4.70 8.97 5.83
C PRO A 16 3.46 8.82 4.96
N VAL A 17 3.61 8.77 3.63
CA VAL A 17 2.48 8.67 2.71
C VAL A 17 1.78 7.31 2.84
N LEU A 18 2.55 6.22 2.95
CA LEU A 18 2.00 4.87 3.14
C LEU A 18 1.40 4.69 4.54
N ALA A 19 2.07 5.15 5.58
CA ALA A 19 1.56 5.05 6.94
C ALA A 19 0.29 5.90 7.13
N GLY A 20 0.25 7.08 6.51
CA GLY A 20 -0.93 7.96 6.50
C GLY A 20 -2.13 7.32 5.81
N SER A 21 -1.95 6.74 4.61
CA SER A 21 -3.05 6.09 3.88
C SER A 21 -3.55 4.82 4.58
N ALA A 22 -2.66 4.02 5.16
CA ALA A 22 -3.03 2.85 5.95
C ALA A 22 -3.82 3.23 7.21
N THR A 23 -3.38 4.28 7.91
CA THR A 23 -4.06 4.79 9.10
C THR A 23 -5.45 5.34 8.75
N ASP A 24 -5.57 6.04 7.62
CA ASP A 24 -6.88 6.54 7.16
C ASP A 24 -7.85 5.40 6.83
N ALA A 25 -7.38 4.38 6.11
CA ALA A 25 -8.16 3.17 5.82
C ALA A 25 -8.60 2.48 7.13
N LEU A 26 -7.69 2.26 8.07
CA LEU A 26 -7.99 1.65 9.38
C LEU A 26 -8.97 2.50 10.20
N ALA A 27 -8.77 3.81 10.29
CA ALA A 27 -9.66 4.72 11.00
C ALA A 27 -11.06 4.73 10.38
N SER A 28 -11.15 4.65 9.05
CA SER A 28 -12.41 4.57 8.33
C SER A 28 -13.19 3.29 8.62
N LEU A 29 -12.49 2.15 8.75
CA LEU A 29 -13.08 0.85 9.11
C LEU A 29 -13.53 0.81 10.57
N LEU A 30 -12.80 1.48 11.46
CA LEU A 30 -13.13 1.55 12.89
C LEU A 30 -14.19 2.62 13.21
N GLY A 31 -14.67 3.37 12.21
CA GLY A 31 -15.66 4.44 12.40
C GLY A 31 -15.15 5.63 13.22
N VAL A 32 -13.83 5.77 13.37
CA VAL A 32 -13.19 6.82 14.16
C VAL A 32 -13.07 8.10 13.32
N ARG A 33 -13.14 9.27 13.96
CA ARG A 33 -12.98 10.58 13.29
C ARG A 33 -11.68 10.62 12.48
N ARG A 34 -11.81 11.01 11.20
CA ARG A 34 -10.74 10.99 10.18
C ARG A 34 -9.93 12.28 10.15
N GLY A 35 -8.72 12.18 9.62
CA GLY A 35 -8.01 13.30 9.01
C GLY A 35 -6.89 13.91 9.84
N LEU A 36 -5.76 14.15 9.18
CA LEU A 36 -4.71 15.08 9.61
C LEU A 36 -5.24 16.51 9.80
N ASP A 37 -6.42 16.83 9.23
CA ASP A 37 -7.16 18.09 9.37
C ASP A 37 -7.82 18.28 10.75
N HIS A 38 -7.85 17.26 11.60
CA HIS A 38 -8.32 17.40 12.98
C HIS A 38 -7.13 17.59 13.92
N ALA A 39 -7.24 18.54 14.83
CA ALA A 39 -6.21 18.82 15.83
C ALA A 39 -5.79 17.52 16.53
N PRO A 40 -4.49 17.32 16.85
CA PRO A 40 -3.98 16.10 17.50
C PRO A 40 -4.71 15.75 18.82
N ALA A 41 -5.39 16.72 19.43
CA ALA A 41 -6.25 16.53 20.59
C ALA A 41 -7.62 15.88 20.31
N GLN A 42 -8.10 15.83 19.06
CA GLN A 42 -9.43 15.35 18.68
C GLN A 42 -9.44 13.95 18.03
N ALA A 43 -8.27 13.42 17.64
CA ALA A 43 -8.13 12.07 17.06
C ALA A 43 -6.88 11.33 17.58
N PRO A 44 -6.75 11.12 18.91
CA PRO A 44 -5.57 10.47 19.50
C PRO A 44 -5.36 9.04 18.97
N VAL A 45 -6.44 8.35 18.60
CA VAL A 45 -6.40 7.00 18.04
C VAL A 45 -5.75 6.98 16.63
N PHE A 46 -5.99 8.00 15.80
CA PHE A 46 -5.37 8.11 14.47
C PHE A 46 -3.86 8.28 14.60
N TYR A 47 -3.41 9.23 15.41
CA TYR A 47 -1.98 9.45 15.65
C TYR A 47 -1.32 8.25 16.36
N GLY A 48 -2.05 7.55 17.22
CA GLY A 48 -1.59 6.30 17.84
C GLY A 48 -1.32 5.19 16.81
N ILE A 49 -2.25 4.96 15.88
CA ILE A 49 -2.07 3.96 14.80
C ILE A 49 -0.92 4.36 13.87
N LEU A 50 -0.82 5.65 13.50
CA LEU A 50 0.27 6.16 12.66
C LEU A 50 1.64 5.96 13.33
N ALA A 51 1.76 6.33 14.61
CA ALA A 51 3.00 6.17 15.38
C ALA A 51 3.35 4.68 15.54
N ALA A 52 2.36 3.83 15.83
CA ALA A 52 2.55 2.38 15.93
C ALA A 52 3.03 1.79 14.60
N ALA A 53 2.46 2.19 13.46
CA ALA A 53 2.88 1.74 12.14
C ALA A 53 4.33 2.13 11.84
N MET A 54 4.71 3.38 12.13
CA MET A 54 6.08 3.87 11.96
C MET A 54 7.09 3.13 12.85
N LEU A 55 6.76 2.95 14.14
CA LEU A 55 7.60 2.23 15.08
C LEU A 55 7.76 0.75 14.69
N THR A 56 6.70 0.13 14.20
CA THR A 56 6.75 -1.26 13.72
C THR A 56 7.65 -1.40 12.50
N GLY A 57 7.53 -0.48 11.52
CA GLY A 57 8.42 -0.46 10.35
C GLY A 57 9.89 -0.27 10.74
N LEU A 58 10.16 0.64 11.69
CA LEU A 58 11.50 0.86 12.22
C LEU A 58 12.05 -0.37 12.96
N ALA A 59 11.23 -1.01 13.80
CA ALA A 59 11.61 -2.22 14.52
C ALA A 59 11.96 -3.37 13.56
N ILE A 60 11.18 -3.55 12.48
CA ILE A 60 11.49 -4.54 11.44
C ILE A 60 12.82 -4.18 10.74
N GLY A 61 13.04 -2.91 10.41
CA GLY A 61 14.31 -2.47 9.80
C GLY A 61 15.54 -2.68 10.70
N LEU A 62 15.39 -2.59 12.01
CA LEU A 62 16.45 -2.78 13.00
C LEU A 62 16.62 -4.24 13.46
N SER A 63 15.67 -5.12 13.13
CA SER A 63 15.64 -6.52 13.59
C SER A 63 16.74 -7.43 13.02
N GLY A 64 17.65 -6.91 12.19
CA GLY A 64 18.77 -7.66 11.61
C GLY A 64 18.37 -8.64 10.51
N ILE A 65 17.11 -8.63 10.06
CA ILE A 65 16.65 -9.37 8.88
C ILE A 65 17.44 -8.89 7.67
N ASN A 66 17.93 -9.82 6.86
CA ASN A 66 18.63 -9.47 5.62
C ASN A 66 17.71 -8.61 4.73
N PRO A 67 18.08 -7.35 4.42
CA PRO A 67 17.23 -6.42 3.69
C PRO A 67 16.74 -6.97 2.34
N MET A 68 17.57 -7.78 1.67
CA MET A 68 17.19 -8.42 0.42
C MET A 68 16.01 -9.38 0.60
N LYS A 69 16.02 -10.16 1.68
CA LYS A 69 14.93 -11.10 1.97
C LYS A 69 13.66 -10.36 2.38
N ALA A 70 13.80 -9.30 3.19
CA ALA A 70 12.67 -8.44 3.55
C ALA A 70 12.03 -7.77 2.32
N LEU A 71 12.85 -7.32 1.35
CA LEU A 71 12.37 -6.74 0.10
C LEU A 71 11.57 -7.75 -0.73
N VAL A 72 12.02 -9.01 -0.81
CA VAL A 72 11.30 -10.07 -1.51
C VAL A 72 9.96 -10.36 -0.83
N TYR A 73 9.92 -10.50 0.50
CA TYR A 73 8.66 -10.68 1.22
C TYR A 73 7.70 -9.51 1.02
N ALA A 74 8.19 -8.27 1.04
CA ALA A 74 7.38 -7.08 0.79
C ALA A 74 6.79 -7.09 -0.63
N ALA A 75 7.58 -7.49 -1.64
CA ALA A 75 7.12 -7.61 -3.02
C ALA A 75 6.03 -8.69 -3.18
N VAL A 76 6.21 -9.87 -2.57
CA VAL A 76 5.22 -10.95 -2.61
C VAL A 76 3.91 -10.49 -1.95
N ASN A 77 3.98 -9.86 -0.77
CA ASN A 77 2.80 -9.38 -0.08
C ASN A 77 2.09 -8.26 -0.86
N ASN A 78 2.86 -7.36 -1.50
CA ASN A 78 2.30 -6.32 -2.37
C ASN A 78 1.59 -6.90 -3.60
N ALA A 79 2.19 -7.90 -4.26
CA ALA A 79 1.59 -8.57 -5.40
C ALA A 79 0.26 -9.24 -5.00
N LEU A 80 0.23 -9.93 -3.86
CA LEU A 80 -0.98 -10.55 -3.32
C LEU A 80 -2.07 -9.53 -2.99
N ALA A 81 -1.72 -8.42 -2.32
CA ALA A 81 -2.67 -7.37 -1.96
C ALA A 81 -3.22 -6.60 -3.17
N SER A 82 -2.43 -6.48 -4.24
CA SER A 82 -2.81 -5.68 -5.39
C SER A 82 -3.95 -6.30 -6.21
N VAL A 83 -4.07 -7.63 -6.26
CA VAL A 83 -5.14 -8.34 -6.98
C VAL A 83 -6.55 -7.95 -6.49
N PRO A 84 -6.90 -8.08 -5.18
CA PRO A 84 -8.23 -7.70 -4.71
C PRO A 84 -8.50 -6.20 -4.81
N ILE A 85 -7.48 -5.34 -4.61
CA ILE A 85 -7.61 -3.89 -4.77
C ILE A 85 -7.97 -3.55 -6.21
N MET A 86 -7.26 -4.13 -7.18
CA MET A 86 -7.47 -3.88 -8.60
C MET A 86 -8.81 -4.45 -9.08
N PHE A 87 -9.21 -5.62 -8.56
CA PHE A 87 -10.53 -6.19 -8.81
C PHE A 87 -11.65 -5.30 -8.26
N GLY A 88 -11.51 -4.81 -7.02
CA GLY A 88 -12.45 -3.85 -6.42
C GLY A 88 -12.53 -2.53 -7.21
N ALA A 89 -11.40 -1.99 -7.64
CA ALA A 89 -11.36 -0.82 -8.52
C ALA A 89 -12.09 -1.09 -9.84
N MET A 90 -11.88 -2.27 -10.46
CA MET A 90 -12.54 -2.64 -11.70
C MET A 90 -14.06 -2.81 -11.57
N LEU A 91 -14.53 -3.36 -10.44
CA LEU A 91 -15.95 -3.44 -10.08
C LEU A 91 -16.60 -2.05 -9.99
N THR A 92 -15.95 -1.09 -9.33
CA THR A 92 -16.46 0.29 -9.28
C THR A 92 -16.43 0.99 -10.65
N ALA A 93 -15.46 0.64 -11.49
CA ALA A 93 -15.28 1.15 -12.84
C ALA A 93 -16.21 0.50 -13.90
N LEU A 94 -16.98 -0.52 -13.53
CA LEU A 94 -17.94 -1.14 -14.45
C LEU A 94 -19.06 -0.17 -14.85
N ASN A 95 -19.30 0.88 -14.06
CA ASN A 95 -20.27 1.92 -14.37
C ASN A 95 -19.92 2.62 -15.71
N PRO A 96 -20.83 2.67 -16.69
CA PRO A 96 -20.56 3.15 -18.04
C PRO A 96 -20.22 4.65 -18.12
N LEU A 97 -20.44 5.40 -17.03
CA LEU A 97 -20.23 6.85 -16.95
C LEU A 97 -18.76 7.26 -16.69
N VAL A 98 -17.86 6.34 -16.34
CA VAL A 98 -16.50 6.70 -15.87
C VAL A 98 -15.38 6.27 -16.82
N ILE A 99 -15.57 5.21 -17.63
CA ILE A 99 -14.46 4.61 -18.39
C ILE A 99 -14.78 4.30 -19.86
N THR A 100 -13.90 4.74 -20.77
CA THR A 100 -13.90 4.39 -22.21
C THR A 100 -13.61 2.90 -22.44
N ARG A 101 -14.29 2.29 -23.43
CA ARG A 101 -14.22 0.84 -23.74
C ARG A 101 -12.80 0.27 -23.86
N ARG A 102 -11.83 1.04 -24.37
CA ARG A 102 -10.42 0.63 -24.46
C ARG A 102 -9.76 0.42 -23.09
N LEU A 103 -10.06 1.29 -22.13
CA LEU A 103 -9.46 1.24 -20.79
C LEU A 103 -10.06 0.11 -19.95
N LYS A 104 -11.31 -0.30 -20.20
CA LYS A 104 -11.88 -1.55 -19.64
C LYS A 104 -11.13 -2.80 -20.13
N ILE A 105 -10.79 -2.87 -21.42
CA ILE A 105 -10.06 -4.02 -21.98
C ILE A 105 -8.63 -4.07 -21.42
N VAL A 106 -7.94 -2.92 -21.38
CA VAL A 106 -6.59 -2.82 -20.82
C VAL A 106 -6.59 -3.13 -19.31
N GLY A 107 -7.56 -2.62 -18.55
CA GLY A 107 -7.65 -2.89 -17.11
C GLY A 107 -7.91 -4.36 -16.79
N TRP A 108 -8.78 -5.03 -17.56
CA TRP A 108 -9.04 -6.47 -17.39
C TRP A 108 -7.84 -7.31 -17.82
N ALA A 109 -7.18 -6.94 -18.92
CA ALA A 109 -5.95 -7.61 -19.36
C ALA A 109 -4.83 -7.47 -18.31
N ALA A 110 -4.63 -6.27 -17.77
CA ALA A 110 -3.64 -6.02 -16.72
C ALA A 110 -3.97 -6.80 -15.43
N THR A 111 -5.24 -6.85 -15.03
CA THR A 111 -5.69 -7.67 -13.88
C THR A 111 -5.41 -9.15 -14.11
N GLY A 112 -5.68 -9.66 -15.31
CA GLY A 112 -5.39 -11.04 -15.69
C GLY A 112 -3.89 -11.35 -15.65
N VAL A 113 -3.05 -10.47 -16.19
CA VAL A 113 -1.59 -10.61 -16.13
C VAL A 113 -1.09 -10.60 -14.68
N MET A 114 -1.62 -9.70 -13.83
CA MET A 114 -1.24 -9.64 -12.42
C MET A 114 -1.66 -10.89 -11.64
N ALA A 115 -2.84 -11.43 -11.91
CA ALA A 115 -3.30 -12.68 -11.31
C ALA A 115 -2.41 -13.87 -11.70
N VAL A 116 -2.01 -13.96 -12.97
CA VAL A 116 -1.07 -14.99 -13.45
C VAL A 116 0.31 -14.83 -12.80
N ALA A 117 0.81 -13.60 -12.68
CA ALA A 117 2.09 -13.33 -12.03
C ALA A 117 2.07 -13.72 -10.54
N VAL A 118 0.98 -13.46 -9.82
CA VAL A 118 0.80 -13.89 -8.43
C VAL A 118 0.72 -15.41 -8.31
N ALA A 119 0.00 -16.08 -9.22
CA ALA A 119 -0.03 -17.53 -9.25
C ALA A 119 1.36 -18.14 -9.50
N ALA A 120 2.15 -17.53 -10.40
CA ALA A 120 3.51 -17.96 -10.68
C ALA A 120 4.47 -17.73 -9.51
N THR A 121 4.36 -16.61 -8.79
CA THR A 121 5.20 -16.35 -7.60
C THR A 121 4.85 -17.26 -6.44
N LEU A 122 3.57 -17.63 -6.27
CA LEU A 122 3.15 -18.64 -5.27
C LEU A 122 3.57 -20.07 -5.65
N ALA A 123 3.62 -20.39 -6.95
CA ALA A 123 4.06 -21.72 -7.41
C ALA A 123 5.58 -21.94 -7.33
N ASN A 124 6.37 -20.87 -7.26
CA ASN A 124 7.83 -20.90 -7.22
C ASN A 124 8.41 -20.62 -5.81
N PHE A 125 7.55 -20.50 -4.80
CA PHE A 125 7.93 -20.31 -3.38
C PHE A 125 7.81 -21.64 -2.63
#